data_AF-A0A8C3YBG3-F1
#
_entry.id   AF-A0A8C3YBG3-F1
#
_cell.length_a   1.000
_cell.length_b   1.000
_cell.length_c   1.000
_cell.angle_alpha   90.00
_cell.angle_beta   90.00
_cell.angle_gamma   90.00
#
_symmetry.space_group_name_H-M   'P 1'
#
loop_
_entity.id
_entity.type
_entity.pdbx_description
1 polymer ?
#
loop_
_entity_poly.entity_id
_entity_poly.type
_entity_poly.pdbx_seq_one_letter_code
_entity_poly.pdbx_strand_id
1 'polypeptide(L)'
;WNHTVFNPPQGFEIVDPGYLGYLYLQWQPPLSLDNFKECTVQYELKYRNIDSESWKTIITKNLHYKDGFDLNKGVEAKIHTLLPGRCTNGSEVQSSWSETTYWTLPQGNLETKIQDMDCVYYNWQYLLCSWKPGMGIHFDTNYNLFYWYEGLDHALQCADYIKANGKNIGCRFPYLESSDYKDFYICVNGSSESQSIRPSYFIFQLQNIVKPLPPDYLSVTVKNSEEIKLKWSIPRGPIPSGCFIYEIKFTEDDATWVVRTLHLFGKIVNVAL
;
A
#
# COMPACT_ATOMS: atom_id res chain seq x y z
N TRP A 1 39.73 16.49 -26.69
CA TRP A 1 38.88 16.26 -25.52
C TRP A 1 37.86 15.20 -25.87
N ASN A 2 38.22 13.91 -25.75
CA ASN A 2 37.26 12.84 -25.95
C ASN A 2 36.36 12.81 -24.72
N HIS A 3 35.11 13.21 -24.87
CA HIS A 3 34.08 12.84 -23.91
C HIS A 3 34.02 11.31 -23.92
N THR A 4 34.51 10.68 -22.85
CA THR A 4 34.29 9.26 -22.59
C THR A 4 32.79 9.07 -22.40
N VAL A 5 32.08 8.74 -23.48
CA VAL A 5 30.67 8.37 -23.44
C VAL A 5 30.61 7.04 -22.68
N PHE A 6 30.03 7.07 -21.50
CA PHE A 6 29.86 5.89 -20.67
C PHE A 6 28.54 5.20 -21.03
N ASN A 7 28.54 3.86 -21.08
CA ASN A 7 27.39 3.11 -21.56
C ASN A 7 26.30 3.01 -20.47
N PRO A 8 25.01 3.06 -20.87
CA PRO A 8 23.90 2.78 -19.96
C PRO A 8 23.84 1.30 -19.58
N PRO A 9 23.10 0.94 -18.51
CA PRO A 9 22.81 -0.44 -18.18
C PRO A 9 22.13 -1.18 -19.33
N GLN A 10 22.40 -2.48 -19.47
CA GLN A 10 21.85 -3.32 -20.52
C GLN A 10 20.59 -4.04 -20.05
N GLY A 11 19.68 -4.38 -20.97
CA GLY A 11 18.52 -5.21 -20.67
C GLY A 11 17.65 -4.66 -19.53
N PHE A 12 17.50 -3.34 -19.44
CA PHE A 12 16.70 -2.72 -18.40
C PHE A 12 15.21 -3.00 -18.64
N GLU A 13 14.59 -3.70 -17.71
CA GLU A 13 13.19 -4.11 -17.81
C GLU A 13 12.48 -4.11 -16.45
N ILE A 14 11.15 -4.04 -16.51
CA ILE A 14 10.26 -4.20 -15.37
C ILE A 14 9.54 -5.54 -15.53
N VAL A 15 9.64 -6.40 -14.52
CA VAL A 15 9.07 -7.75 -14.50
C VAL A 15 8.00 -7.83 -13.41
N ASP A 16 6.85 -8.39 -13.79
CA ASP A 16 5.78 -8.73 -12.86
C ASP A 16 5.86 -10.22 -12.48
N PRO A 17 6.22 -10.53 -11.21
CA PRO A 17 6.23 -11.90 -10.71
C PRO A 17 4.83 -12.48 -10.40
N GLY A 18 3.76 -11.70 -10.57
CA GLY A 18 2.40 -12.08 -10.20
C GLY A 18 2.01 -11.68 -8.77
N TYR A 19 2.74 -10.74 -8.16
CA TYR A 19 2.52 -10.27 -6.78
C TYR A 19 1.64 -9.01 -6.71
N LEU A 20 0.70 -8.89 -7.66
CA LEU A 20 -0.42 -7.93 -7.64
C LEU A 20 0.00 -6.45 -7.54
N GLY A 21 1.24 -6.12 -7.89
CA GLY A 21 1.79 -4.76 -7.85
C GLY A 21 3.21 -4.66 -7.29
N TYR A 22 3.74 -5.72 -6.67
CA TYR A 22 5.15 -5.75 -6.29
C TYR A 22 6.03 -6.17 -7.48
N LEU A 23 6.64 -5.17 -8.15
CA LEU A 23 7.35 -5.35 -9.42
C LEU A 23 8.87 -5.32 -9.25
N TYR A 24 9.57 -5.98 -10.17
CA TYR A 24 11.02 -6.13 -10.17
C TYR A 24 11.59 -5.27 -11.30
N LEU A 25 12.49 -4.35 -10.96
CA LEU A 25 13.26 -3.58 -11.92
C LEU A 25 14.63 -4.21 -12.01
N GLN A 26 15.03 -4.70 -13.19
CA GLN A 26 16.28 -5.44 -13.35
C GLN A 26 17.05 -5.00 -14.58
N TRP A 27 18.37 -5.09 -14.50
CA TRP A 27 19.29 -4.69 -15.56
C TRP A 27 20.59 -5.50 -15.48
N GLN A 28 21.39 -5.40 -16.52
CA GLN A 28 22.73 -5.96 -16.61
C GLN A 28 23.78 -4.83 -16.62
N PRO A 29 25.02 -5.12 -16.23
CA PRO A 29 26.09 -4.13 -16.26
C PRO A 29 26.30 -3.54 -17.66
N PRO A 30 26.73 -2.28 -17.77
CA PRO A 30 27.03 -1.64 -19.06
C PRO A 30 28.19 -2.33 -19.79
N LEU A 31 28.22 -2.21 -21.13
CA LEU A 31 29.33 -2.71 -21.95
C LEU A 31 30.63 -1.95 -21.64
N SER A 32 31.76 -2.64 -21.76
CA SER A 32 33.12 -2.08 -21.64
C SER A 32 33.52 -1.64 -20.22
N LEU A 33 33.23 -2.46 -19.21
CA LEU A 33 33.73 -2.28 -17.84
C LEU A 33 35.20 -2.70 -17.64
N ASP A 34 35.85 -3.26 -18.67
CA ASP A 34 37.21 -3.81 -18.57
C ASP A 34 38.28 -2.80 -18.14
N ASN A 35 38.05 -1.52 -18.42
CA ASN A 35 38.95 -0.43 -18.01
C ASN A 35 38.74 0.03 -16.56
N PHE A 36 37.71 -0.47 -15.87
CA PHE A 36 37.30 -0.02 -14.54
C PHE A 36 37.09 -1.19 -13.56
N LYS A 37 37.86 -2.28 -13.70
CA LYS A 37 37.72 -3.51 -12.87
C LYS A 37 37.83 -3.29 -11.36
N GLU A 38 38.53 -2.24 -10.93
CA GLU A 38 38.66 -1.86 -9.51
C GLU A 38 37.59 -0.86 -9.03
N CYS A 39 36.69 -0.42 -9.92
CA CYS A 39 35.64 0.52 -9.59
C CYS A 39 34.33 -0.16 -9.22
N THR A 40 33.74 0.25 -8.09
CA THR A 40 32.35 -0.07 -7.79
C THR A 40 31.40 0.85 -8.54
N VAL A 41 30.82 0.34 -9.61
CA VAL A 41 29.78 0.99 -10.42
C VAL A 41 28.51 1.18 -9.58
N GLN A 42 27.85 2.33 -9.75
CA GLN A 42 26.55 2.62 -9.14
C GLN A 42 25.51 2.92 -10.22
N TYR A 43 24.25 2.80 -9.85
CA TYR A 43 23.11 3.06 -10.72
C TYR A 43 22.15 4.00 -10.01
N GLU A 44 21.81 5.11 -10.65
CA GLU A 44 20.69 5.93 -10.23
C GLU A 44 19.45 5.50 -11.03
N LEU A 45 18.48 4.98 -10.30
CA LEU A 45 17.22 4.51 -10.81
C LEU A 45 16.12 5.49 -10.38
N LYS A 46 15.35 5.96 -11.36
CA LYS A 46 14.15 6.76 -11.16
C LYS A 46 12.94 5.99 -11.65
N TYR A 47 11.89 5.93 -10.84
CA TYR A 47 10.65 5.23 -11.20
C TYR A 47 9.43 5.91 -10.60
N ARG A 48 8.27 5.69 -11.22
CA ARG A 48 6.95 6.14 -10.73
C ARG A 48 5.81 5.44 -11.47
N ASN A 49 4.60 5.53 -10.91
CA ASN A 49 3.39 5.40 -11.72
C ASN A 49 3.26 6.64 -12.62
N ILE A 50 2.81 6.46 -13.87
CA ILE A 50 2.88 7.47 -14.95
C ILE A 50 2.14 8.78 -14.64
N ASP A 51 1.11 8.75 -13.82
CA ASP A 51 0.34 9.92 -13.40
C ASP A 51 0.88 10.59 -12.13
N SER A 52 1.91 10.02 -11.50
CA SER A 52 2.55 10.63 -10.34
C SER A 52 3.43 11.80 -10.77
N GLU A 53 3.27 12.96 -10.14
CA GLU A 53 4.07 14.14 -10.44
C GLU A 53 5.56 13.96 -10.05
N SER A 54 5.83 13.12 -9.05
CA SER A 54 7.16 12.98 -8.45
C SER A 54 7.82 11.65 -8.80
N TRP A 55 9.13 11.71 -9.10
CA TRP A 55 9.96 10.53 -9.30
C TRP A 55 10.53 10.05 -7.97
N LYS A 56 10.34 8.76 -7.65
CA LYS A 56 11.17 8.11 -6.62
C LYS A 56 12.57 7.90 -7.21
N THR A 57 13.60 8.20 -6.44
CA THR A 57 15.00 8.08 -6.86
C THR A 57 15.79 7.26 -5.85
N ILE A 58 16.53 6.26 -6.32
CA ILE A 58 17.45 5.47 -5.50
C ILE A 58 18.80 5.37 -6.19
N ILE A 59 19.87 5.25 -5.39
CA ILE A 59 21.21 4.93 -5.88
C ILE A 59 21.59 3.57 -5.31
N THR A 60 21.94 2.63 -6.18
CA THR A 60 22.26 1.25 -5.78
C THR A 60 23.47 0.72 -6.53
N LYS A 61 24.09 -0.31 -5.94
CA LYS A 61 25.14 -1.12 -6.58
C LYS A 61 24.60 -2.46 -7.09
N ASN A 62 23.37 -2.81 -6.70
CA ASN A 62 22.73 -4.03 -7.12
C ASN A 62 22.28 -3.91 -8.59
N LEU A 63 22.00 -5.05 -9.21
CA LEU A 63 21.50 -5.14 -10.59
C LEU A 63 19.97 -5.29 -10.66
N HIS A 64 19.32 -5.15 -9.52
CA HIS A 64 17.87 -5.17 -9.41
C HIS A 64 17.38 -4.32 -8.25
N TYR A 65 16.12 -3.92 -8.33
CA TYR A 65 15.38 -3.24 -7.29
C TYR A 65 13.92 -3.72 -7.31
N LYS A 66 13.21 -3.60 -6.19
CA LYS A 66 11.82 -4.05 -6.06
C LYS A 66 11.03 -3.01 -5.30
N ASP A 67 9.80 -2.72 -5.74
CA ASP A 67 8.89 -1.81 -5.04
C ASP A 67 7.43 -2.10 -5.41
N GLY A 68 6.50 -1.49 -4.67
CA GLY A 68 5.07 -1.51 -4.93
C GLY A 68 4.63 -0.47 -5.97
N PHE A 69 3.73 -0.88 -6.86
CA PHE A 69 3.18 -0.06 -7.94
C PHE A 69 1.67 -0.27 -8.09
N ASP A 70 0.95 0.81 -8.35
CA ASP A 70 -0.48 0.75 -8.68
C ASP A 70 -0.66 0.22 -10.12
N LEU A 71 -1.05 -1.05 -10.26
CA LEU A 71 -1.28 -1.69 -11.55
C LEU A 71 -2.59 -1.28 -12.24
N ASN A 72 -3.41 -0.40 -11.63
CA ASN A 72 -4.47 0.27 -12.39
C ASN A 72 -3.90 1.23 -13.44
N LYS A 73 -2.61 1.56 -13.33
CA LYS A 73 -1.90 2.57 -14.11
C LYS A 73 -0.62 1.97 -14.66
N GLY A 74 -0.02 2.65 -15.62
CA GLY A 74 1.29 2.26 -16.13
C GLY A 74 2.40 2.69 -15.20
N VAL A 75 3.52 1.98 -15.31
CA VAL A 75 4.75 2.26 -14.60
C VAL A 75 5.79 2.72 -15.61
N GLU A 76 6.54 3.76 -15.28
CA GLU A 76 7.69 4.18 -16.05
C GLU A 76 8.92 4.27 -15.16
N ALA A 77 10.05 3.87 -15.73
CA ALA A 77 11.32 3.91 -15.05
C ALA A 77 12.44 4.28 -16.01
N LYS A 78 13.47 4.93 -15.46
CA LYS A 78 14.69 5.24 -16.16
C LYS A 78 15.90 5.04 -15.26
N ILE A 79 16.97 4.56 -15.85
CA ILE A 79 18.20 4.24 -15.14
C ILE A 79 19.40 4.74 -15.93
N HIS A 80 20.40 5.24 -15.23
CA HIS A 80 21.71 5.53 -15.81
C HIS A 80 22.82 5.08 -14.87
N THR A 81 23.99 4.84 -15.44
CA THR A 81 25.15 4.41 -14.68
C THR A 81 25.88 5.62 -14.14
N LEU A 82 26.29 5.56 -12.87
CA LEU A 82 27.09 6.53 -12.17
C LEU A 82 28.47 5.95 -11.85
N LEU A 83 29.52 6.63 -12.30
CA LEU A 83 30.89 6.37 -11.92
C LEU A 83 31.38 7.43 -10.93
N PRO A 84 31.66 7.04 -9.68
CA PRO A 84 32.22 7.96 -8.70
C PRO A 84 33.54 8.57 -9.17
N GLY A 85 33.81 9.82 -8.78
CA GLY A 85 35.01 10.58 -9.17
C GLY A 85 36.36 9.89 -8.88
N ARG A 86 36.39 8.93 -7.93
CA ARG A 86 37.55 8.07 -7.63
C ARG A 86 37.90 7.08 -8.75
N CYS A 87 36.94 6.77 -9.61
CA CYS A 87 37.09 5.83 -10.73
C CYS A 87 37.43 6.54 -12.04
N THR A 88 37.35 7.86 -12.03
CA THR A 88 37.61 8.74 -13.14
C THR A 88 38.73 9.69 -12.70
N ASN A 89 39.17 10.59 -13.58
CA ASN A 89 40.18 11.60 -13.23
C ASN A 89 39.60 12.71 -12.33
N GLY A 90 38.91 12.35 -11.24
CA GLY A 90 38.38 13.26 -10.21
C GLY A 90 36.96 13.80 -10.44
N SER A 91 36.33 13.53 -11.59
CA SER A 91 34.99 14.04 -11.93
C SER A 91 33.97 12.92 -12.08
N GLU A 92 32.83 13.02 -11.43
CA GLU A 92 31.74 12.04 -11.60
C GLU A 92 31.27 12.00 -13.06
N VAL A 93 31.17 10.78 -13.61
CA VAL A 93 30.74 10.55 -14.99
C VAL A 93 29.45 9.74 -14.98
N GLN A 94 28.48 10.18 -15.77
CA GLN A 94 27.19 9.53 -15.92
C GLN A 94 26.95 9.09 -17.37
N SER A 95 26.23 7.99 -17.57
CA SER A 95 25.79 7.55 -18.89
C SER A 95 24.58 8.33 -19.40
N SER A 96 24.12 8.03 -20.61
CA SER A 96 22.75 8.34 -21.02
C SER A 96 21.73 7.55 -20.18
N TRP A 97 20.47 7.99 -20.19
CA TRP A 97 19.36 7.25 -19.60
C TRP A 97 18.98 6.05 -20.48
N SER A 98 18.70 4.92 -19.85
CA SER A 98 17.93 3.81 -20.40
C SER A 98 16.54 3.86 -19.77
N GLU A 99 15.49 3.72 -20.57
CA GLU A 99 14.10 3.89 -20.13
C GLU A 99 13.29 2.65 -20.45
N THR A 100 12.29 2.36 -19.61
CA THR A 100 11.37 1.25 -19.82
C THR A 100 10.01 1.57 -19.20
N THR A 101 8.97 0.89 -19.68
CA THR A 101 7.61 1.04 -19.16
C THR A 101 6.97 -0.32 -18.99
N TYR A 102 6.01 -0.40 -18.07
CA TYR A 102 5.23 -1.60 -17.84
C TYR A 102 3.75 -1.25 -17.72
N TRP A 103 2.92 -2.09 -18.35
CA TRP A 103 1.47 -2.00 -18.30
C TRP A 103 0.88 -3.39 -18.20
N THR A 104 -0.11 -3.57 -17.33
CA THR A 104 -0.96 -4.76 -17.40
C THR A 104 -1.79 -4.70 -18.68
N LEU A 105 -1.96 -5.84 -19.34
CA LEU A 105 -2.79 -5.91 -20.55
C LEU A 105 -4.21 -5.41 -20.24
N PRO A 106 -4.77 -4.49 -21.05
CA PRO A 106 -6.12 -4.00 -20.83
C PRO A 106 -7.13 -5.13 -21.04
N GLN A 107 -7.75 -5.60 -19.96
CA GLN A 107 -8.80 -6.62 -20.00
C GLN A 107 -10.15 -5.97 -19.74
N GLY A 108 -11.16 -6.21 -20.57
CA GLY A 108 -12.51 -5.70 -20.34
C GLY A 108 -12.67 -4.18 -20.41
N ASN A 109 -13.92 -3.73 -20.35
CA ASN A 109 -14.30 -2.31 -20.35
C ASN A 109 -14.03 -1.70 -18.96
N LEU A 110 -13.61 -0.43 -18.89
CA LEU A 110 -13.43 0.32 -17.65
C LEU A 110 -14.68 0.31 -16.76
N GLU A 111 -15.88 0.32 -17.33
CA GLU A 111 -17.15 0.27 -16.59
C GLU A 111 -17.39 -1.06 -15.85
N THR A 112 -16.62 -2.09 -16.17
CA THR A 112 -16.67 -3.39 -15.49
C THR A 112 -15.79 -3.46 -14.24
N LYS A 113 -14.96 -2.44 -13.99
CA LYS A 113 -14.21 -2.33 -12.72
C LYS A 113 -15.17 -2.31 -11.55
N ILE A 114 -14.78 -2.98 -10.47
CA ILE A 114 -15.49 -2.84 -9.20
C ILE A 114 -15.46 -1.39 -8.71
N GLN A 115 -16.46 -1.03 -7.92
CA GLN A 115 -16.64 0.30 -7.34
C GLN A 115 -16.55 0.22 -5.82
N ASP A 116 -16.25 1.35 -5.18
CA ASP A 116 -16.33 1.53 -3.73
C ASP A 116 -15.64 0.40 -2.93
N MET A 117 -14.39 0.09 -3.27
CA MET A 117 -13.59 -0.84 -2.48
C MET A 117 -13.37 -0.27 -1.09
N ASP A 118 -13.84 -0.99 -0.08
CA ASP A 118 -13.73 -0.61 1.33
C ASP A 118 -13.15 -1.78 2.13
N CYS A 119 -12.05 -1.52 2.84
CA CYS A 119 -11.35 -2.50 3.66
C CYS A 119 -11.20 -1.96 5.08
N VAL A 120 -11.58 -2.77 6.06
CA VAL A 120 -11.50 -2.41 7.47
C VAL A 120 -10.82 -3.53 8.23
N TYR A 121 -9.73 -3.18 8.93
CA TYR A 121 -9.04 -4.11 9.81
C TYR A 121 -9.61 -4.01 11.23
N TYR A 122 -10.64 -4.79 11.49
CA TYR A 122 -11.41 -4.70 12.72
C TYR A 122 -10.57 -5.12 13.92
N ASN A 123 -10.45 -4.21 14.88
CA ASN A 123 -9.74 -4.37 16.13
C ASN A 123 -8.30 -4.90 15.99
N TRP A 124 -7.68 -4.73 14.82
CA TRP A 124 -6.37 -5.31 14.50
C TRP A 124 -6.35 -6.85 14.66
N GLN A 125 -7.47 -7.50 14.31
CA GLN A 125 -7.65 -8.95 14.48
C GLN A 125 -8.13 -9.63 13.19
N TYR A 126 -9.12 -9.07 12.51
CA TYR A 126 -9.66 -9.66 11.29
C TYR A 126 -9.92 -8.60 10.24
N LEU A 127 -9.47 -8.87 9.02
CA LEU A 127 -9.64 -7.98 7.88
C LEU A 127 -10.91 -8.37 7.12
N LEU A 128 -11.69 -7.36 6.76
CA LEU A 128 -12.84 -7.51 5.90
C LEU A 128 -12.75 -6.47 4.80
N CYS A 129 -12.90 -6.90 3.55
CA CYS A 129 -13.06 -6.00 2.42
C CYS A 129 -14.42 -6.23 1.75
N SER A 130 -14.99 -5.17 1.20
CA SER A 130 -16.22 -5.20 0.42
C SER A 130 -16.13 -4.25 -0.76
N TRP A 131 -16.94 -4.50 -1.79
CA TRP A 131 -16.99 -3.68 -2.99
C TRP A 131 -18.38 -3.75 -3.63
N LYS A 132 -18.67 -2.77 -4.48
CA LYS A 132 -19.82 -2.78 -5.38
C LYS A 132 -19.43 -3.32 -6.76
N PRO A 133 -20.33 -4.05 -7.45
CA PRO A 133 -20.12 -4.43 -8.84
C PRO A 133 -19.92 -3.21 -9.75
N GLY A 134 -19.22 -3.41 -10.87
CA GLY A 134 -19.13 -2.39 -11.91
C GLY A 134 -20.49 -2.02 -12.52
N MET A 135 -20.60 -0.82 -13.09
CA MET A 135 -21.84 -0.34 -13.72
C MET A 135 -22.16 -1.08 -15.02
N GLY A 136 -21.14 -1.49 -15.77
CA GLY A 136 -21.28 -2.14 -17.07
C GLY A 136 -21.24 -3.68 -17.01
N ILE A 137 -21.68 -4.30 -15.91
CA ILE A 137 -21.56 -5.75 -15.72
C ILE A 137 -22.84 -6.51 -16.06
N HIS A 138 -22.68 -7.63 -16.78
CA HIS A 138 -23.77 -8.57 -17.04
C HIS A 138 -24.17 -9.35 -15.78
N PHE A 139 -25.39 -9.90 -15.78
CA PHE A 139 -25.95 -10.58 -14.61
C PHE A 139 -25.17 -11.84 -14.22
N ASP A 140 -24.51 -12.50 -15.18
CA ASP A 140 -23.66 -13.69 -15.02
C ASP A 140 -22.28 -13.39 -14.37
N THR A 141 -21.89 -12.11 -14.30
CA THR A 141 -20.57 -11.72 -13.78
C THR A 141 -20.43 -12.07 -12.30
N ASN A 142 -19.32 -12.74 -11.95
CA ASN A 142 -18.87 -12.96 -10.59
C ASN A 142 -17.41 -12.50 -10.41
N TYR A 143 -17.01 -12.25 -9.17
CA TYR A 143 -15.71 -11.65 -8.83
C TYR A 143 -14.83 -12.60 -8.02
N ASN A 144 -13.52 -12.52 -8.23
CA ASN A 144 -12.52 -13.20 -7.43
C ASN A 144 -11.53 -12.18 -6.87
N LEU A 145 -11.40 -12.17 -5.55
CA LEU A 145 -10.38 -11.41 -4.84
C LEU A 145 -9.13 -12.28 -4.64
N PHE A 146 -7.98 -11.73 -5.00
CA PHE A 146 -6.64 -12.23 -4.72
C PHE A 146 -5.89 -11.22 -3.86
N TYR A 147 -5.01 -11.70 -2.99
CA TYR A 147 -4.17 -10.85 -2.14
C TYR A 147 -2.75 -11.39 -2.01
N TRP A 148 -1.80 -10.49 -1.76
CA TRP A 148 -0.41 -10.83 -1.50
C TRP A 148 0.23 -9.80 -0.57
N TYR A 149 1.20 -10.23 0.23
CA TYR A 149 2.07 -9.37 1.01
C TYR A 149 3.42 -10.08 1.19
N GLU A 150 4.47 -9.32 1.48
CA GLU A 150 5.80 -9.89 1.70
C GLU A 150 5.77 -10.89 2.87
N GLY A 151 6.16 -12.14 2.58
CA GLY A 151 6.04 -13.29 3.48
C GLY A 151 5.25 -14.44 2.86
N LEU A 152 4.43 -14.18 1.83
CA LEU A 152 3.73 -15.21 1.06
C LEU A 152 4.51 -15.62 -0.19
N ASP A 153 4.53 -16.93 -0.48
CA ASP A 153 5.20 -17.48 -1.68
C ASP A 153 4.54 -17.04 -3.00
N HIS A 154 3.21 -16.91 -2.99
CA HIS A 154 2.38 -16.54 -4.13
C HIS A 154 1.10 -15.82 -3.69
N ALA A 155 0.44 -15.15 -4.64
CA ALA A 155 -0.85 -14.51 -4.38
C ALA A 155 -1.92 -15.56 -4.05
N LEU A 156 -2.66 -15.32 -2.96
CA LEU A 156 -3.70 -16.23 -2.48
C LEU A 156 -5.08 -15.71 -2.86
N GLN A 157 -5.98 -16.63 -3.20
CA GLN A 157 -7.39 -16.30 -3.42
C GLN A 157 -8.15 -16.26 -2.08
N CYS A 158 -9.13 -15.37 -1.98
CA CYS A 158 -10.06 -15.37 -0.85
C CYS A 158 -10.83 -16.70 -0.75
N ALA A 159 -10.88 -17.28 0.45
CA ALA A 159 -11.61 -18.53 0.71
C ALA A 159 -13.02 -18.30 1.28
N ASP A 160 -13.24 -17.21 2.02
CA ASP A 160 -14.53 -16.87 2.63
C ASP A 160 -15.11 -15.58 2.02
N TYR A 161 -15.91 -15.76 0.97
CA TYR A 161 -16.56 -14.64 0.27
C TYR A 161 -17.85 -14.20 0.95
N ILE A 162 -18.01 -12.88 1.05
CA ILE A 162 -19.29 -12.24 1.35
C ILE A 162 -20.09 -12.16 0.04
N LYS A 163 -21.30 -12.71 0.04
CA LYS A 163 -22.16 -12.76 -1.15
C LYS A 163 -23.42 -11.93 -0.99
N ALA A 164 -23.84 -11.28 -2.06
CA ALA A 164 -25.15 -10.68 -2.21
C ALA A 164 -25.73 -11.08 -3.57
N ASN A 165 -26.97 -11.56 -3.59
CA ASN A 165 -27.64 -12.05 -4.80
C ASN A 165 -26.80 -13.07 -5.60
N GLY A 166 -26.10 -13.97 -4.89
CA GLY A 166 -25.24 -15.00 -5.49
C GLY A 166 -23.88 -14.52 -6.00
N LYS A 167 -23.59 -13.22 -5.96
CA LYS A 167 -22.32 -12.62 -6.40
C LYS A 167 -21.39 -12.32 -5.25
N ASN A 168 -20.09 -12.52 -5.45
CA ASN A 168 -19.05 -12.13 -4.50
C ASN A 168 -18.94 -10.60 -4.46
N ILE A 169 -19.15 -10.02 -3.28
CA ILE A 169 -19.09 -8.57 -3.02
C ILE A 169 -18.16 -8.21 -1.86
N GLY A 170 -17.42 -9.19 -1.35
CA GLY A 170 -16.50 -8.99 -0.24
C GLY A 170 -15.72 -10.24 0.11
N CYS A 171 -14.71 -10.08 0.96
CA CYS A 171 -13.86 -11.14 1.46
C CYS A 171 -13.67 -10.99 2.97
N ARG A 172 -13.80 -12.10 3.70
CA ARG A 172 -13.28 -12.26 5.05
C ARG A 172 -11.94 -12.95 4.96
N PHE A 173 -10.90 -12.27 5.42
CA PHE A 173 -9.54 -12.81 5.34
C PHE A 173 -9.30 -13.81 6.48
N PRO A 174 -8.45 -14.82 6.25
CA PRO A 174 -7.98 -15.66 7.33
C PRO A 174 -7.12 -14.85 8.32
N TYR A 175 -6.59 -15.51 9.34
CA TYR A 175 -5.53 -14.92 10.14
C TYR A 175 -4.33 -14.57 9.23
N LEU A 176 -3.88 -13.32 9.29
CA LEU A 176 -2.78 -12.81 8.47
C LEU A 176 -1.54 -12.69 9.36
N GLU A 177 -0.58 -13.59 9.16
CA GLU A 177 0.61 -13.64 9.99
C GLU A 177 1.60 -12.56 9.58
N SER A 178 2.00 -11.71 10.54
CA SER A 178 3.01 -10.68 10.34
C SER A 178 2.75 -9.79 9.12
N SER A 179 1.48 -9.48 8.80
CA SER A 179 1.08 -8.73 7.61
C SER A 179 1.07 -7.21 7.78
N ASP A 180 1.29 -6.71 8.99
CA ASP A 180 1.25 -5.29 9.31
C ASP A 180 2.57 -4.58 8.94
N TYR A 181 2.51 -3.25 8.82
CA TYR A 181 3.67 -2.38 8.55
C TYR A 181 4.41 -2.67 7.25
N LYS A 182 3.73 -3.32 6.31
CA LYS A 182 4.18 -3.57 4.94
C LYS A 182 3.01 -3.32 3.98
N ASP A 183 3.33 -3.25 2.71
CA ASP A 183 2.33 -3.13 1.67
C ASP A 183 1.56 -4.44 1.51
N PHE A 184 0.24 -4.31 1.49
CA PHE A 184 -0.72 -5.38 1.29
C PHE A 184 -1.44 -5.13 -0.03
N TYR A 185 -1.24 -6.04 -0.99
CA TYR A 185 -1.70 -5.91 -2.35
C TYR A 185 -2.98 -6.71 -2.54
N ILE A 186 -3.99 -6.11 -3.15
CA ILE A 186 -5.26 -6.76 -3.50
C ILE A 186 -5.54 -6.58 -4.98
N CYS A 187 -5.96 -7.65 -5.64
CA CYS A 187 -6.53 -7.62 -6.98
C CYS A 187 -7.94 -8.21 -6.92
N VAL A 188 -8.92 -7.49 -7.45
CA VAL A 188 -10.26 -8.02 -7.70
C VAL A 188 -10.46 -8.09 -9.20
N ASN A 189 -10.54 -9.31 -9.72
CA ASN A 189 -10.90 -9.57 -11.11
C ASN A 189 -12.28 -10.23 -11.17
N GLY A 190 -12.76 -10.54 -12.36
CA GLY A 190 -14.02 -11.22 -12.53
C GLY A 190 -14.06 -12.12 -13.75
N SER A 191 -15.05 -13.00 -13.74
CA SER A 191 -15.35 -13.92 -14.83
C SER A 191 -16.80 -13.74 -15.26
N SER A 192 -17.03 -13.69 -16.56
CA SER A 192 -18.34 -13.66 -17.21
C SER A 192 -18.21 -14.38 -18.56
N GLU A 193 -19.27 -15.06 -18.98
CA GLU A 193 -19.33 -15.71 -20.29
C GLU A 193 -19.49 -14.67 -21.41
N SER A 194 -20.09 -13.54 -21.08
CA SER A 194 -20.48 -12.50 -22.05
C SER A 194 -19.40 -11.45 -22.29
N GLN A 195 -18.51 -11.23 -21.32
CA GLN A 195 -17.50 -10.17 -21.41
C GLN A 195 -16.28 -10.39 -20.51
N SER A 196 -15.15 -9.80 -20.90
CA SER A 196 -13.99 -9.68 -20.01
C SER A 196 -14.24 -8.61 -18.94
N ILE A 197 -13.84 -8.88 -17.71
CA ILE A 197 -13.96 -7.96 -16.58
C ILE A 197 -12.61 -7.29 -16.32
N ARG A 198 -12.62 -5.97 -16.17
CA ARG A 198 -11.42 -5.18 -15.87
C ARG A 198 -11.01 -5.39 -14.42
N PRO A 199 -9.77 -5.87 -14.16
CA PRO A 199 -9.27 -5.98 -12.80
C PRO A 199 -9.10 -4.61 -12.13
N SER A 200 -9.32 -4.59 -10.82
CA SER A 200 -9.01 -3.44 -9.96
C SER A 200 -7.93 -3.84 -8.95
N TYR A 201 -6.88 -3.03 -8.86
CA TYR A 201 -5.75 -3.25 -7.95
C TYR A 201 -5.80 -2.25 -6.79
N PHE A 202 -5.35 -2.65 -5.61
CA PHE A 202 -5.31 -1.79 -4.44
C PHE A 202 -4.10 -2.12 -3.59
N ILE A 203 -3.52 -1.09 -2.96
CA ILE A 203 -2.39 -1.23 -2.04
C ILE A 203 -2.81 -0.55 -0.73
N PHE A 204 -2.70 -1.30 0.36
CA PHE A 204 -2.99 -0.81 1.70
C PHE A 204 -1.81 -1.10 2.62
N GLN A 205 -1.73 -0.39 3.74
CA GLN A 205 -0.98 -0.86 4.89
C GLN A 205 -1.97 -1.04 6.02
N LEU A 206 -2.07 -2.26 6.55
CA LEU A 206 -3.20 -2.67 7.38
C LEU A 206 -3.35 -1.82 8.66
N GLN A 207 -2.24 -1.36 9.24
CA GLN A 207 -2.24 -0.50 10.42
C GLN A 207 -2.94 0.85 10.20
N ASN A 208 -3.07 1.29 8.94
CA ASN A 208 -3.70 2.57 8.59
C ASN A 208 -5.22 2.47 8.39
N ILE A 209 -5.78 1.25 8.38
CA ILE A 209 -7.21 0.98 8.16
C ILE A 209 -7.87 0.25 9.35
N VAL A 210 -7.25 0.36 10.53
CA VAL A 210 -7.74 -0.28 11.74
C VAL A 210 -9.00 0.43 12.25
N LYS A 211 -10.04 -0.34 12.56
CA LYS A 211 -11.22 0.12 13.29
C LYS A 211 -11.26 -0.53 14.68
N PRO A 212 -10.80 0.16 15.74
CA PRO A 212 -10.80 -0.41 17.08
C PRO A 212 -12.22 -0.65 17.62
N LEU A 213 -12.32 -1.50 18.64
CA LEU A 213 -13.55 -1.61 19.43
C LEU A 213 -13.78 -0.34 20.28
N PRO A 214 -15.04 -0.05 20.66
CA PRO A 214 -15.32 1.05 21.58
C PRO A 214 -14.64 0.81 22.95
N PRO A 215 -14.27 1.88 23.68
CA PRO A 215 -13.76 1.76 25.04
C PRO A 215 -14.76 1.07 25.98
N ASP A 216 -14.26 0.25 26.89
CA ASP A 216 -15.08 -0.46 27.86
C ASP A 216 -15.25 0.36 29.16
N TYR A 217 -16.38 0.19 29.85
CA TYR A 217 -16.61 0.70 31.22
C TYR A 217 -16.37 2.21 31.43
N LEU A 218 -17.11 3.06 30.72
CA LEU A 218 -17.12 4.50 31.01
C LEU A 218 -17.79 4.75 32.37
N SER A 219 -17.05 5.34 33.31
CA SER A 219 -17.54 5.76 34.61
C SER A 219 -17.32 7.26 34.82
N VAL A 220 -18.34 7.92 35.35
CA VAL A 220 -18.34 9.34 35.69
C VAL A 220 -18.37 9.45 37.20
N THR A 221 -17.43 10.19 37.79
CA THR A 221 -17.40 10.47 39.23
C THR A 221 -17.30 11.97 39.45
N VAL A 222 -18.35 12.57 40.01
CA VAL A 222 -18.33 13.97 40.43
C VAL A 222 -17.47 14.07 41.69
N LYS A 223 -16.38 14.84 41.64
CA LYS A 223 -15.55 15.07 42.83
C LYS A 223 -16.07 16.21 43.69
N ASN A 224 -16.53 17.28 43.05
CA ASN A 224 -17.16 18.45 43.66
C ASN A 224 -18.02 19.16 42.60
N SER A 225 -18.58 20.33 42.90
CA SER A 225 -19.46 21.09 41.99
C SER A 225 -18.82 21.53 40.68
N GLU A 226 -17.49 21.49 40.57
CA GLU A 226 -16.73 22.04 39.43
C GLU A 226 -15.84 20.99 38.73
N GLU A 227 -15.67 19.79 39.30
CA GLU A 227 -14.77 18.76 38.77
C GLU A 227 -15.48 17.41 38.58
N ILE A 228 -15.48 16.95 37.33
CA ILE A 228 -15.88 15.59 36.97
C ILE A 228 -14.65 14.77 36.62
N LYS A 229 -14.57 13.57 37.19
CA LYS A 229 -13.57 12.57 36.86
C LYS A 229 -14.18 11.51 35.94
N LEU A 230 -13.66 11.43 34.73
CA LEU A 230 -13.99 10.40 33.76
C LEU A 230 -12.93 9.29 33.82
N LYS A 231 -13.39 8.05 33.82
CA LYS A 231 -12.52 6.87 33.67
C LYS A 231 -13.13 5.89 32.69
N TRP A 232 -12.28 5.21 31.94
CA TRP A 232 -12.66 4.12 31.06
C TRP A 232 -11.53 3.09 30.99
N SER A 233 -11.84 1.93 30.44
CA SER A 233 -10.89 0.87 30.16
C SER A 233 -10.57 0.81 28.67
N ILE A 234 -9.35 0.38 28.36
CA ILE A 234 -8.96 0.09 26.98
C ILE A 234 -9.90 -1.00 26.43
N PRO A 235 -10.26 -0.95 25.14
CA PRO A 235 -11.03 -2.01 24.52
C PRO A 235 -10.28 -3.35 24.61
N ARG A 236 -11.03 -4.45 24.74
CA ARG A 236 -10.43 -5.79 24.64
C ARG A 236 -9.86 -6.02 23.24
N GLY A 237 -8.59 -6.43 23.16
CA GLY A 237 -7.96 -6.71 21.87
C GLY A 237 -6.44 -6.71 21.94
N PRO A 238 -5.77 -6.92 20.78
CA PRO A 238 -4.32 -6.93 20.67
C PRO A 238 -3.70 -5.53 20.63
N ILE A 239 -4.53 -4.49 20.43
CA ILE A 239 -4.05 -3.11 20.26
C ILE A 239 -3.42 -2.61 21.57
N PRO A 240 -2.13 -2.20 21.57
CA PRO A 240 -1.49 -1.66 22.76
C PRO A 240 -2.14 -0.34 23.23
N SER A 241 -2.13 -0.10 24.53
CA SER A 241 -2.76 1.11 25.11
C SER A 241 -2.19 2.43 24.56
N GLY A 242 -0.91 2.44 24.18
CA GLY A 242 -0.24 3.62 23.60
C GLY A 242 -0.67 3.95 22.17
N CYS A 243 -1.44 3.08 21.51
CA CYS A 243 -1.91 3.27 20.14
C CYS A 243 -3.31 3.90 20.06
N PHE A 244 -3.96 4.19 21.20
CA PHE A 244 -5.29 4.75 21.23
C PHE A 244 -5.27 6.28 21.39
N ILE A 245 -6.12 6.95 20.61
CA ILE A 245 -6.50 8.35 20.81
C ILE A 245 -7.98 8.34 21.18
N TYR A 246 -8.35 9.04 22.25
CA TYR A 246 -9.73 9.07 22.73
C TYR A 246 -10.39 10.41 22.42
N GLU A 247 -11.62 10.34 21.93
CA GLU A 247 -12.51 11.49 21.79
C GLU A 247 -13.59 11.40 22.88
N ILE A 248 -13.73 12.45 23.68
CA ILE A 248 -14.76 12.54 24.71
C ILE A 248 -15.77 13.59 24.27
N LYS A 249 -17.06 13.22 24.32
CA LYS A 249 -18.19 14.11 24.04
C LYS A 249 -19.06 14.19 25.28
N PHE A 250 -19.35 15.40 25.72
CA PHE A 250 -20.29 15.65 26.82
C PHE A 250 -21.22 16.80 26.46
N THR A 251 -22.38 16.81 27.09
CA THR A 251 -23.42 17.84 26.98
C THR A 251 -24.01 18.06 28.37
N GLU A 252 -24.46 19.28 28.62
CA GLU A 252 -25.16 19.69 29.84
C GLU A 252 -26.55 20.18 29.41
N ASP A 253 -27.60 19.57 29.96
CA ASP A 253 -29.02 19.96 29.83
C ASP A 253 -29.46 20.47 28.44
N ASP A 254 -29.27 19.64 27.41
CA ASP A 254 -29.65 19.88 26.00
C ASP A 254 -28.93 21.05 25.30
N ALA A 255 -27.84 21.57 25.87
CA ALA A 255 -26.95 22.53 25.21
C ALA A 255 -26.01 21.86 24.18
N THR A 256 -25.34 22.68 23.35
CA THR A 256 -24.47 22.22 22.26
C THR A 256 -23.36 21.30 22.75
N TRP A 257 -23.18 20.15 22.09
CA TRP A 257 -22.14 19.16 22.39
C TRP A 257 -20.74 19.80 22.45
N VAL A 258 -20.03 19.58 23.55
CA VAL A 258 -18.62 19.95 23.69
C VAL A 258 -17.77 18.71 23.44
N VAL A 259 -16.84 18.83 22.48
CA VAL A 259 -15.91 17.76 22.11
C VAL A 259 -14.51 18.10 22.62
N ARG A 260 -13.85 17.13 23.25
CA ARG A 260 -12.44 17.21 23.64
C ARG A 260 -11.70 15.96 23.14
N THR A 261 -10.70 16.18 22.30
CA THR A 261 -9.78 15.13 21.83
C THR A 261 -8.57 15.09 22.75
N LEU A 262 -8.23 13.90 23.25
CA LEU A 262 -7.17 13.74 24.23
C LEU A 262 -6.18 12.66 23.79
N HIS A 263 -4.91 13.05 23.69
CA HIS A 263 -3.78 12.16 23.52
C HIS A 263 -3.31 11.71 24.90
N LEU A 264 -3.92 10.65 25.41
CA LEU A 264 -3.68 10.20 26.79
C LEU A 264 -2.78 8.98 26.81
N PHE A 265 -1.74 9.05 27.63
CA PHE A 265 -1.00 7.89 28.11
C PHE A 265 -1.62 7.29 29.39
N GLY A 266 -2.78 7.80 29.84
CA GLY A 266 -3.42 7.44 31.12
C GLY A 266 -4.96 7.39 31.06
N LYS A 267 -5.55 6.47 31.85
CA LYS A 267 -6.97 6.08 31.83
C LYS A 267 -7.94 7.03 32.59
N ILE A 268 -7.48 8.23 32.94
CA ILE A 268 -8.19 9.13 33.84
C ILE A 268 -8.09 10.56 33.32
N VAL A 269 -9.24 11.22 33.19
CA VAL A 269 -9.32 12.65 32.85
C VAL A 269 -10.16 13.37 33.89
N ASN A 270 -9.62 14.47 34.41
CA ASN A 270 -10.41 15.43 35.16
C ASN A 270 -10.86 16.51 34.18
N VAL A 271 -12.17 16.69 34.07
CA VAL A 271 -12.78 17.77 33.30
C VAL A 271 -13.28 18.79 34.31
N ALA A 272 -12.77 20.02 34.19
CA ALA A 272 -13.37 21.16 34.87
C ALA A 272 -14.63 21.55 34.10
N LEU A 273 -15.74 21.69 34.84
CA LEU A 273 -17.00 22.22 34.32
C LEU A 273 -16.90 23.74 34.15
#